data_AF-A0A8C9SJE2-F1
#
_entry.id   AF-A0A8C9SJE2-F1
#
_cell.length_a   1.000
_cell.length_b   1.000
_cell.length_c   1.000
_cell.angle_alpha   90.00
_cell.angle_beta   90.00
_cell.angle_gamma   90.00
#
_symmetry.space_group_name_H-M   'P 1'
#
loop_
_entity.id
_entity.type
_entity.pdbx_description
1 polymer ?
#
loop_
_entity_poly.entity_id
_entity_poly.type
_entity_poly.pdbx_seq_one_letter_code
_entity_poly.pdbx_strand_id
1 'polypeptide(L)'
;MSAVREETIGPEEMRKRLYQTFKNRGVLDTLKAQLRNQLIHELQHPALKGDVAPRALPSEPDSVVVTASNSLVADHLLKAGYEYTLSVFYPESGMSKDKVFSTRDLLQLLKISPRSSLYKSLVSCLVILYIY
;
A
#
# COMPACT_ATOMS: atom_id res chain seq x y z
N MET A 1 -66.44 4.78 -31.43
CA MET A 1 -65.54 5.67 -30.66
C MET A 1 -64.97 4.84 -29.52
N SER A 2 -63.74 4.32 -29.68
CA SER A 2 -63.13 3.41 -28.70
C SER A 2 -62.55 4.21 -27.54
N ALA A 3 -63.02 3.88 -26.33
CA ALA A 3 -62.56 4.45 -25.08
C ALA A 3 -61.04 4.26 -24.93
N VAL A 4 -60.33 5.38 -24.88
CA VAL A 4 -58.93 5.46 -24.50
C VAL A 4 -58.85 4.98 -23.05
N ARG A 5 -58.35 3.76 -22.84
CA ARG A 5 -58.02 3.26 -21.52
C ARG A 5 -56.79 4.03 -21.06
N GLU A 6 -57.02 5.00 -20.19
CA GLU A 6 -55.98 5.71 -19.47
C GLU A 6 -55.38 4.70 -18.48
N GLU A 7 -54.40 3.92 -18.95
CA GLU A 7 -53.63 3.00 -18.11
C GLU A 7 -52.88 3.85 -17.07
N THR A 8 -53.40 3.84 -15.85
CA THR A 8 -52.74 4.43 -14.68
C THR A 8 -51.45 3.65 -14.42
N ILE A 9 -50.35 4.13 -15.00
CA ILE A 9 -49.03 3.54 -14.81
C ILE A 9 -48.72 3.61 -13.32
N GLY A 10 -48.69 2.43 -12.67
CA GLY A 10 -48.33 2.32 -11.27
C GLY A 10 -46.90 2.83 -11.02
N PRO A 11 -46.60 3.32 -9.80
CA PRO A 11 -45.32 3.98 -9.49
C PRO A 11 -44.10 3.08 -9.73
N GLU A 12 -44.23 1.76 -9.55
CA GLU A 12 -43.15 0.81 -9.86
C GLU A 12 -42.90 0.62 -11.35
N GLU A 13 -43.95 0.67 -12.16
CA GLU A 13 -43.83 0.54 -13.61
C GLU A 13 -43.22 1.82 -14.21
N MET A 14 -43.54 2.98 -13.62
CA MET A 14 -42.84 4.24 -13.89
C MET A 14 -41.35 4.16 -13.53
N ARG A 15 -41.00 3.65 -12.34
CA ARG A 15 -39.59 3.46 -11.93
C ARG A 15 -38.82 2.56 -12.88
N LYS A 16 -39.40 1.43 -13.29
CA LYS A 16 -38.80 0.52 -14.28
C LYS A 16 -38.58 1.20 -15.62
N ARG A 17 -39.58 1.93 -16.15
CA ARG A 17 -39.46 2.65 -17.43
C ARG A 17 -38.39 3.75 -17.37
N LEU A 18 -38.32 4.50 -16.26
CA LEU A 18 -37.28 5.49 -16.03
C LEU A 18 -35.88 4.86 -15.98
N TYR A 19 -35.71 3.77 -15.21
CA TYR A 19 -34.46 3.04 -15.14
C TYR A 19 -34.02 2.53 -16.51
N GLN A 20 -34.95 1.93 -17.26
CA GLN A 20 -34.67 1.44 -18.61
C GLN A 20 -34.33 2.57 -19.59
N THR A 21 -34.98 3.72 -19.45
CA THR A 21 -34.68 4.90 -20.27
C THR A 21 -33.29 5.46 -19.96
N PHE A 22 -32.93 5.57 -18.68
CA PHE A 22 -31.60 6.01 -18.26
C PHE A 22 -30.50 5.01 -18.68
N LYS A 23 -30.80 3.71 -18.66
CA LYS A 23 -29.91 2.66 -19.18
C LYS A 23 -29.72 2.77 -20.69
N ASN A 24 -30.81 2.88 -21.45
CA ASN A 24 -30.76 2.95 -22.92
C ASN A 24 -30.11 4.25 -23.44
N ARG A 25 -30.18 5.34 -22.67
CA ARG A 25 -29.52 6.62 -22.99
C ARG A 25 -28.07 6.69 -22.49
N GLY A 26 -27.52 5.64 -21.88
CA GLY A 26 -26.15 5.61 -21.37
C GLY A 26 -25.89 6.49 -20.14
N VAL A 27 -26.93 7.13 -19.59
CA VAL A 27 -26.85 8.01 -18.40
C VAL A 27 -26.50 7.18 -17.15
N LEU A 28 -26.92 5.92 -17.12
CA LEU A 28 -26.58 5.03 -16.00
C LEU A 28 -25.08 4.72 -15.95
N ASP A 29 -24.43 4.61 -17.11
CA ASP A 29 -23.00 4.31 -17.20
C ASP A 29 -22.16 5.54 -16.87
N THR A 30 -22.59 6.74 -17.28
CA THR A 30 -21.96 7.99 -16.87
C THR A 30 -22.11 8.23 -15.37
N LEU A 31 -23.29 7.96 -14.79
CA LEU A 31 -23.51 8.06 -13.34
C LEU A 31 -22.64 7.06 -12.56
N LYS A 32 -22.52 5.81 -13.03
CA LYS A 32 -21.60 4.82 -12.44
C LYS A 32 -20.14 5.27 -12.54
N ALA A 33 -19.73 5.82 -13.68
CA ALA A 33 -18.37 6.32 -13.86
C ALA A 33 -18.09 7.51 -12.94
N GLN A 34 -19.06 8.43 -12.79
CA GLN A 34 -18.97 9.57 -11.87
C GLN A 34 -18.88 9.11 -10.41
N LEU A 35 -19.72 8.17 -9.99
CA LEU A 35 -19.64 7.58 -8.64
C LEU A 35 -18.31 6.87 -8.40
N ARG A 36 -17.82 6.10 -9.38
CA ARG A 36 -16.51 5.46 -9.27
C ARG A 36 -15.39 6.49 -9.15
N ASN A 37 -15.42 7.56 -9.95
CA ASN A 37 -14.41 8.60 -9.91
C ASN A 37 -14.48 9.41 -8.61
N GLN A 38 -15.67 9.69 -8.09
CA GLN A 38 -15.84 10.29 -6.76
C GLN A 38 -15.32 9.37 -5.66
N LEU A 39 -15.62 8.07 -5.69
CA LEU A 39 -15.11 7.11 -4.72
C LEU A 39 -13.58 6.98 -4.79
N ILE A 40 -13.01 6.94 -5.99
CA ILE A 40 -11.55 6.93 -6.19
C ILE A 40 -10.95 8.23 -5.65
N HIS A 41 -11.53 9.39 -5.93
CA HIS A 41 -11.07 10.68 -5.41
C HIS A 41 -11.15 10.73 -3.87
N GLU A 42 -12.25 10.25 -3.29
CA GLU A 42 -12.43 10.15 -1.84
C GLU A 42 -11.45 9.18 -1.16
N LEU A 43 -11.15 8.04 -1.81
CA LEU A 43 -10.15 7.09 -1.32
C LEU A 43 -8.71 7.57 -1.57
N GLN A 44 -8.50 8.40 -2.59
CA GLN A 44 -7.21 9.05 -2.89
C GLN A 44 -6.98 10.31 -2.07
N HIS A 45 -7.97 10.77 -1.28
CA HIS A 45 -7.77 11.89 -0.37
C HIS A 45 -6.57 11.61 0.55
N PRO A 46 -5.59 12.54 0.61
CA PRO A 46 -4.45 12.45 1.52
C PRO A 46 -4.86 12.31 3.00
N ALA A 47 -6.08 12.72 3.34
CA ALA A 47 -6.61 12.58 4.70
C ALA A 47 -6.78 11.11 5.16
N LEU A 48 -6.97 10.15 4.23
CA LEU A 48 -7.01 8.70 4.53
C LEU A 48 -5.67 8.00 4.22
N LYS A 49 -4.89 8.52 3.28
CA LYS A 49 -3.46 8.26 3.17
C LYS A 49 -2.72 9.15 4.17
N GLY A 50 -3.01 8.99 5.47
CA GLY A 50 -2.55 9.86 6.56
C GLY A 50 -1.41 10.77 6.13
N ASP A 51 -1.77 12.02 5.81
CA ASP A 51 -0.92 13.04 5.17
C ASP A 51 0.21 13.49 6.11
N VAL A 52 1.00 12.54 6.57
CA VAL A 52 2.43 12.71 6.59
C VAL A 52 2.80 12.55 5.11
N ALA A 53 2.65 13.63 4.33
CA ALA A 53 3.52 13.84 3.17
C ALA A 53 4.89 13.32 3.61
N PRO A 54 5.47 12.29 2.96
CA PRO A 54 6.63 11.59 3.48
C PRO A 54 7.56 12.70 3.86
N ARG A 55 7.79 12.89 5.17
CA ARG A 55 8.61 13.96 5.63
C ARG A 55 9.94 13.50 5.10
N ALA A 56 10.28 14.01 3.91
CA ALA A 56 11.57 13.88 3.32
C ALA A 56 12.41 14.58 4.38
N LEU A 57 12.91 13.76 5.31
CA LEU A 57 13.98 14.15 6.20
C LEU A 57 14.95 14.82 5.24
N PRO A 58 15.37 16.06 5.54
CA PRO A 58 16.29 16.78 4.67
C PRO A 58 17.35 15.77 4.28
N SER A 59 17.45 15.52 2.97
CA SER A 59 18.20 14.41 2.42
C SER A 59 19.67 14.64 2.76
N GLU A 60 20.05 14.24 3.96
CA GLU A 60 21.43 13.96 4.29
C GLU A 60 21.81 12.86 3.31
N PRO A 61 22.72 13.17 2.37
CA PRO A 61 22.96 12.33 1.21
C PRO A 61 23.39 10.96 1.70
N ASP A 62 22.62 9.93 1.34
CA ASP A 62 23.01 8.52 1.37
C ASP A 62 23.92 8.14 2.55
N SER A 63 23.51 8.47 3.77
CA SER A 63 24.26 8.00 4.94
C SER A 63 24.10 6.49 4.99
N VAL A 64 25.17 5.78 4.62
CA VAL A 64 25.25 4.31 4.66
C VAL A 64 24.81 3.77 6.03
N VAL A 65 25.03 4.55 7.10
CA VAL A 65 24.57 4.25 8.46
C VAL A 65 23.05 4.29 8.60
N VAL A 66 22.38 5.25 7.97
CA VAL A 66 20.90 5.35 7.94
C VAL A 66 20.32 4.18 7.17
N THR A 67 20.87 3.87 5.98
CA THR A 67 20.45 2.70 5.20
C THR A 67 20.68 1.40 5.96
N ALA A 68 21.79 1.26 6.68
CA ALA A 68 22.08 0.11 7.54
C ALA A 68 21.11 -0.02 8.71
N SER A 69 20.81 1.09 9.39
CA SER A 69 19.86 1.12 10.50
C SER A 69 18.46 0.72 10.03
N ASN A 70 18.01 1.30 8.92
CA ASN A 70 16.70 0.99 8.36
C ASN A 70 16.64 -0.47 7.84
N SER A 71 17.74 -1.01 7.33
CA SER A 71 17.83 -2.42 6.91
C SER A 71 17.68 -3.38 8.09
N LEU A 72 18.28 -3.07 9.25
CA LEU A 72 18.13 -3.86 10.47
C LEU A 72 16.68 -3.86 10.97
N VAL A 73 16.02 -2.70 10.95
CA VAL A 73 14.62 -2.57 11.34
C VAL A 73 13.73 -3.36 10.36
N ALA A 74 13.93 -3.20 9.05
CA ALA A 74 13.16 -3.92 8.03
C ALA A 74 13.30 -5.45 8.16
N ASP A 75 14.52 -5.96 8.38
CA ASP A 75 14.78 -7.39 8.58
C ASP A 75 14.06 -7.92 9.83
N HIS A 76 14.06 -7.17 10.93
CA HIS A 76 13.33 -7.54 12.14
C HIS A 76 11.81 -7.56 11.91
N LEU A 77 11.26 -6.50 11.30
CA LEU A 77 9.82 -6.41 11.01
C LEU A 77 9.34 -7.56 10.13
N LEU A 78 10.15 -7.94 9.13
CA LEU A 78 9.87 -9.08 8.25
C LEU A 78 9.86 -10.40 9.03
N LYS A 79 10.91 -10.66 9.82
CA LYS A 79 11.02 -11.90 10.61
C LYS A 79 9.96 -12.03 11.70
N ALA A 80 9.52 -10.91 12.27
CA ALA A 80 8.46 -10.88 13.26
C ALA A 80 7.04 -10.97 12.64
N GLY A 81 6.92 -10.96 11.30
CA GLY A 81 5.64 -11.04 10.60
C GLY A 81 4.81 -9.76 10.64
N TYR A 82 5.43 -8.60 10.86
CA TYR A 82 4.74 -7.30 10.91
C TYR A 82 4.49 -6.71 9.52
N GLU A 83 3.77 -7.44 8.68
CA GLU A 83 3.51 -7.09 7.27
C GLU A 83 2.91 -5.69 7.08
N TYR A 84 1.97 -5.30 7.95
CA TYR A 84 1.36 -3.97 7.90
C TYR A 84 2.38 -2.86 8.19
N THR A 85 3.14 -3.00 9.29
CA THR A 85 4.19 -2.03 9.66
C THR A 85 5.26 -1.95 8.58
N LEU A 86 5.64 -3.07 7.98
CA LEU A 86 6.59 -3.14 6.88
C LEU A 86 6.11 -2.34 5.66
N SER A 87 4.81 -2.43 5.34
CA SER A 87 4.20 -1.75 4.19
C SER A 87 4.20 -0.22 4.28
N VAL A 88 4.11 0.33 5.51
CA VAL A 88 4.22 1.76 5.77
C VAL A 88 5.68 2.19 5.99
N PHE A 89 6.50 1.30 6.57
CA PHE A 89 7.91 1.60 6.86
C PHE A 89 8.75 1.82 5.60
N TYR A 90 8.59 1.01 4.55
CA TYR A 90 9.36 1.19 3.30
C TYR A 90 9.20 2.59 2.69
N PRO A 91 7.97 3.07 2.39
CA PRO A 91 7.80 4.41 1.83
C PRO A 91 8.18 5.53 2.83
N GLU A 92 7.95 5.36 4.13
CA GLU A 92 8.33 6.37 5.14
C GLU A 92 9.84 6.50 5.32
N SER A 93 10.58 5.39 5.26
CA SER A 93 12.04 5.34 5.42
C SER A 93 12.80 5.64 4.13
N GLY A 94 12.09 5.85 3.01
CA GLY A 94 12.70 5.99 1.68
C GLY A 94 13.40 4.72 1.18
N MET A 95 13.13 3.58 1.80
CA MET A 95 13.72 2.29 1.43
C MET A 95 12.87 1.57 0.39
N SER A 96 13.53 0.91 -0.56
CA SER A 96 12.90 -0.12 -1.40
C SER A 96 13.37 -1.50 -0.95
N LYS A 97 12.59 -2.54 -1.28
CA LYS A 97 12.96 -3.94 -1.02
C LYS A 97 14.34 -4.28 -1.59
N ASP A 98 14.74 -3.63 -2.68
CA ASP A 98 16.02 -3.85 -3.37
C ASP A 98 17.21 -3.11 -2.72
N LYS A 99 16.96 -2.19 -1.78
CA LYS A 99 17.98 -1.38 -1.09
C LYS A 99 18.28 -1.85 0.33
N VAL A 100 17.79 -3.04 0.72
CA VAL A 100 18.05 -3.61 2.05
C VAL A 100 19.42 -4.26 2.04
N PHE A 101 20.31 -3.81 2.92
CA PHE A 101 21.62 -4.43 3.09
C PHE A 101 21.46 -5.87 3.60
N SER A 102 22.23 -6.79 3.00
CA SER A 102 22.33 -8.13 3.55
C SER A 102 23.06 -8.08 4.89
N THR A 103 22.87 -9.10 5.72
CA THR A 103 23.59 -9.25 6.98
C THR A 103 25.11 -9.18 6.78
N ARG A 104 25.63 -9.69 5.65
CA ARG A 104 27.07 -9.63 5.35
C ARG A 104 27.53 -8.21 5.10
N ASP A 105 26.73 -7.41 4.39
CA ASP A 105 27.02 -6.00 4.12
C ASP A 105 27.05 -5.19 5.42
N LEU A 106 26.11 -5.48 6.34
CA LEU A 106 26.08 -4.87 7.67
C LEU A 106 27.29 -5.24 8.52
N LEU A 107 27.71 -6.51 8.52
CA LEU A 107 28.91 -6.95 9.25
C LEU A 107 30.20 -6.32 8.69
N GLN A 108 30.28 -6.16 7.36
CA GLN A 108 31.38 -5.45 6.70
C GLN A 108 31.38 -3.97 7.06
N LEU A 109 30.21 -3.32 7.06
CA LEU A 109 30.06 -1.92 7.45
C LEU A 109 30.50 -1.67 8.90
N LEU A 110 30.16 -2.58 9.81
CA LEU A 110 30.57 -2.56 11.21
C LEU A 110 32.05 -2.93 11.42
N LYS A 111 32.81 -3.20 10.33
CA LYS A 111 34.21 -3.65 10.35
C LYS A 111 34.42 -4.89 11.23
N ILE A 112 33.41 -5.75 11.35
CA ILE A 112 33.51 -6.99 12.11
C ILE A 112 34.27 -7.99 11.25
N SER A 113 35.47 -8.36 11.70
CA SER A 113 36.33 -9.30 10.97
C SER A 113 35.64 -10.67 10.85
N PRO A 114 35.64 -11.29 9.65
CA PRO A 114 35.18 -12.67 9.46
C PRO A 114 35.92 -13.70 10.32
N ARG A 115 37.11 -13.34 10.82
CA ARG A 115 37.93 -14.18 11.70
C ARG A 115 37.52 -14.08 13.18
N SER A 116 36.71 -13.09 13.55
CA SER A 116 36.25 -12.91 14.93
C SER A 116 35.25 -14.00 15.32
N SER A 117 35.28 -14.38 16.60
CA SER A 117 34.26 -15.27 17.18
C SER A 117 32.86 -14.66 17.10
N LEU A 118 32.76 -13.34 17.21
CA LEU A 118 31.52 -12.58 17.08
C LEU A 118 30.87 -12.75 15.69
N TYR A 119 31.66 -12.61 14.62
CA TYR A 119 31.18 -12.82 13.25
C TYR A 119 30.59 -14.23 13.07
N LYS A 120 31.33 -15.25 13.52
CA LYS A 120 30.90 -16.65 13.43
C LYS A 120 29.61 -16.90 14.21
N SER A 121 29.51 -16.35 15.42
CA SER A 121 28.32 -16.45 16.26
C SER A 121 27.10 -15.78 15.61
N LEU A 122 27.25 -14.54 15.11
CA LEU A 122 26.17 -13.81 14.45
C LEU A 122 25.67 -14.53 13.20
N VAL A 123 26.59 -14.99 12.33
CA VAL A 123 26.22 -15.74 11.13
C VAL A 123 25.52 -17.05 11.50
N SER A 124 25.99 -17.77 12.52
CA SER A 124 25.36 -19.02 12.95
C SER A 124 23.97 -18.80 13.54
N CYS A 125 23.77 -17.74 14.34
CA CYS A 125 22.47 -17.41 14.94
C CYS A 125 21.44 -17.02 13.87
N LEU A 126 21.88 -16.31 12.84
CA LEU A 126 21.05 -15.94 11.70
C LEU A 126 20.66 -17.14 10.83
N VAL A 127 21.55 -18.11 10.61
CA VAL A 127 21.20 -19.33 9.86
C VAL A 127 20.11 -20.14 10.59
N ILE A 128 20.11 -20.15 11.92
CA ILE A 128 19.08 -20.84 12.71
C ILE A 128 17.70 -20.16 12.55
N LEU A 129 17.66 -18.83 12.40
CA LEU A 129 16.43 -18.07 12.16
C LEU A 129 15.84 -18.26 10.75
N TYR A 130 16.58 -18.82 9.78
CA TYR A 130 16.09 -19.14 8.43
C TYR A 130 15.53 -20.57 8.30
N ILE A 131 15.65 -21.40 9.35
CA ILE A 131 15.23 -22.81 9.36
C ILE A 131 13.89 -23.01 10.12
N TYR A 132 13.36 -21.96 10.74
CA TYR A 132 12.03 -21.92 11.35
C TYR A 132 11.12 -20.96 10.59
#